data_AF-A0A0Q3EQN3-F1
#
_entry.id   AF-A0A0Q3EQN3-F1
#
_cell.length_a   1.000
_cell.length_b   1.000
_cell.length_c   1.000
_cell.angle_alpha   90.00
_cell.angle_beta   90.00
_cell.angle_gamma   90.00
#
_symmetry.space_group_name_H-M   'P 1'
#
loop_
_entity.id
_entity.type
_entity.pdbx_description
1 polymer ?
#
loop_
_entity_poly.entity_id
_entity_poly.type
_entity_poly.pdbx_seq_one_letter_code
_entity_poly.pdbx_strand_id
1 'polypeptide(L)'
;MNNLSCTLRRSRSLILICVAVLIYGAWPELMGRLQQERIVRDVFAMTPFRAVTVTQQVATPDRIVSMGDMIKVQCDFDWLTGYITFDDGSRERVRVDTTVEDAIRQPGNRPPMQQAQAWGPWSMTVRDPLPIEGARPAPIWWDIFAAHRDCPFGPDRQINHFAGGPWGTVSPD
;
A
#
# COMPACT_ATOMS: atom_id res chain seq x y z
N MET A 1 -13.09 -58.50 24.29
CA MET A 1 -12.75 -57.06 24.21
C MET A 1 -11.84 -56.87 23.00
N ASN A 2 -12.31 -56.38 21.84
CA ASN A 2 -11.46 -55.98 20.68
C ASN A 2 -12.25 -55.28 19.52
N ASN A 3 -13.37 -54.60 19.79
CA ASN A 3 -14.20 -53.98 18.71
C ASN A 3 -14.01 -52.46 18.52
N LEU A 4 -13.25 -51.78 19.39
CA LEU A 4 -13.04 -50.33 19.30
C LEU A 4 -12.09 -49.91 18.16
N SER A 5 -11.11 -50.77 17.84
CA SER A 5 -10.08 -50.47 16.83
C SER A 5 -10.64 -50.42 15.40
N CYS A 6 -11.67 -51.23 15.11
CA CYS A 6 -12.28 -51.30 13.79
C CYS A 6 -13.28 -50.16 13.52
N THR A 7 -13.94 -49.65 14.56
CA THR A 7 -14.83 -48.48 14.49
C THR A 7 -14.04 -47.18 14.36
N LEU A 8 -12.91 -47.05 15.07
CA LEU A 8 -12.02 -45.88 14.99
C LEU A 8 -11.35 -45.69 13.61
N ARG A 9 -11.08 -46.78 12.88
CA ARG A 9 -10.47 -46.69 11.53
C ARG A 9 -11.48 -46.24 10.47
N ARG A 10 -12.77 -46.57 10.64
CA ARG A 10 -13.88 -46.16 9.77
C ARG A 10 -14.32 -44.71 10.04
N SER A 11 -14.19 -44.25 11.29
CA SER A 11 -14.50 -42.86 11.66
C SER A 11 -13.43 -41.86 11.24
N ARG A 12 -12.16 -42.26 11.06
CA ARG A 12 -11.09 -41.39 10.56
C ARG A 12 -11.41 -40.73 9.21
N SER A 13 -11.93 -41.51 8.25
CA SER A 13 -12.31 -40.98 6.94
C SER A 13 -13.47 -39.98 7.04
N LEU A 14 -14.46 -40.27 7.90
CA LEU A 14 -15.57 -39.35 8.18
C LEU A 14 -15.09 -38.06 8.84
N ILE A 15 -14.18 -38.15 9.81
CA ILE A 15 -13.59 -36.97 10.48
C ILE A 15 -12.83 -36.11 9.46
N LEU A 16 -12.01 -36.72 8.59
CA LEU A 16 -11.28 -35.99 7.55
C LEU A 16 -12.23 -35.30 6.55
N ILE A 17 -13.31 -35.97 6.14
CA ILE A 17 -14.34 -35.38 5.27
C ILE A 17 -15.02 -34.21 5.98
N CYS A 18 -15.41 -34.35 7.24
CA CYS A 18 -16.01 -33.27 8.02
C CYS A 18 -15.06 -32.07 8.14
N VAL A 19 -13.78 -32.30 8.42
CA VAL A 19 -12.76 -31.24 8.49
C VAL A 19 -12.60 -30.56 7.13
N ALA A 20 -12.54 -31.31 6.03
CA ALA A 20 -12.43 -30.75 4.69
C ALA A 20 -13.66 -29.90 4.32
N VAL A 21 -14.87 -30.36 4.67
CA VAL A 21 -16.12 -29.60 4.46
C VAL A 21 -16.14 -28.32 5.30
N LEU A 22 -15.68 -28.37 6.55
CA LEU A 22 -15.59 -27.18 7.40
C LEU A 22 -14.57 -26.17 6.86
N ILE A 23 -13.41 -26.63 6.40
CA ILE A 23 -12.40 -25.77 5.76
C ILE A 23 -12.96 -25.16 4.48
N TYR A 24 -13.62 -25.95 3.63
CA TYR A 24 -14.22 -25.47 2.39
C TYR A 24 -15.35 -24.47 2.65
N GLY A 25 -16.19 -24.72 3.66
CA GLY A 25 -17.25 -23.80 4.07
C GLY A 25 -16.73 -22.49 4.64
N ALA A 26 -15.63 -22.52 5.40
CA ALA A 26 -14.97 -21.33 5.94
C ALA A 26 -14.05 -20.62 4.93
N TRP A 27 -13.78 -21.25 3.78
CA TRP A 27 -12.83 -20.75 2.79
C TRP A 27 -13.17 -19.33 2.28
N PRO A 28 -14.43 -18.99 1.95
CA PRO A 28 -14.76 -17.65 1.47
C PRO A 28 -14.48 -16.55 2.52
N GLU A 29 -14.78 -16.81 3.79
CA GLU A 29 -14.53 -15.85 4.88
C GLU A 29 -13.03 -15.73 5.19
N LEU A 30 -12.33 -16.87 5.23
CA LEU A 30 -10.89 -16.90 5.42
C LEU A 30 -10.19 -16.16 4.27
N MET A 31 -10.61 -16.38 3.03
CA MET A 31 -10.04 -15.72 1.87
C MET A 31 -10.39 -14.24 1.83
N GLY A 32 -11.60 -13.85 2.20
CA GLY A 32 -11.95 -12.45 2.35
C GLY A 32 -11.09 -11.71 3.38
N ARG A 33 -10.69 -12.39 4.47
CA ARG A 33 -9.74 -11.83 5.46
C ARG A 33 -8.31 -11.81 4.93
N LEU A 34 -7.84 -12.90 4.32
CA LEU A 34 -6.50 -12.98 3.75
C LEU A 34 -6.30 -11.99 2.60
N GLN A 35 -7.33 -11.72 1.81
CA GLN A 35 -7.34 -10.70 0.76
C GLN A 35 -7.21 -9.27 1.29
N GLN A 36 -7.32 -9.03 2.60
CA GLN A 36 -7.02 -7.72 3.19
C GLN A 36 -5.52 -7.53 3.42
N GLU A 37 -4.76 -8.62 3.55
CA GLU A 37 -3.32 -8.58 3.78
C GLU A 37 -2.55 -8.18 2.52
N ARG A 38 -1.62 -7.24 2.66
CA ARG A 38 -0.85 -6.71 1.52
C ARG A 38 -0.05 -7.81 0.79
N ILE A 39 0.59 -8.72 1.53
CA ILE A 39 1.41 -9.79 0.96
C ILE A 39 0.56 -10.69 0.05
N VAL A 40 -0.63 -11.07 0.51
CA VAL A 40 -1.56 -11.89 -0.26
C VAL A 40 -2.00 -11.13 -1.52
N ARG A 41 -2.37 -9.86 -1.37
CA ARG A 41 -2.78 -9.02 -2.50
C ARG A 41 -1.66 -8.82 -3.51
N ASP A 42 -0.41 -8.66 -3.07
CA ASP A 42 0.75 -8.53 -3.95
C ASP A 42 1.04 -9.84 -4.71
N VAL A 43 0.96 -11.00 -4.04
CA VAL A 43 1.17 -12.33 -4.65
C VAL A 43 0.14 -12.62 -5.74
N PHE A 44 -1.12 -12.27 -5.50
CA PHE A 44 -2.20 -12.48 -6.45
C PHE A 44 -2.42 -11.29 -7.39
N ALA A 45 -1.50 -10.32 -7.42
CA ALA A 45 -1.58 -9.12 -8.26
C ALA A 45 -2.90 -8.33 -8.09
N MET A 46 -3.50 -8.39 -6.89
CA MET A 46 -4.67 -7.61 -6.50
C MET A 46 -4.33 -6.15 -6.19
N THR A 47 -3.06 -5.81 -5.97
CA THR A 47 -2.63 -4.42 -5.80
C THR A 47 -2.57 -3.68 -7.15
N PRO A 48 -3.07 -2.43 -7.22
CA PRO A 48 -3.08 -1.65 -8.47
C PRO A 48 -1.68 -1.39 -9.07
N PHE A 49 -0.65 -1.43 -8.22
CA PHE A 49 0.74 -1.19 -8.56
C PHE A 49 1.64 -2.13 -7.76
N ARG A 50 2.84 -2.40 -8.25
CA ARG A 50 3.87 -3.19 -7.57
C ARG A 50 5.27 -2.61 -7.82
N ALA A 51 6.25 -3.12 -7.07
CA ALA A 51 7.66 -2.75 -7.21
C ALA A 51 7.92 -1.24 -7.14
N VAL A 52 7.19 -0.54 -6.26
CA VAL A 52 7.40 0.90 -6.04
C VAL A 52 8.75 1.11 -5.35
N THR A 53 9.61 1.88 -5.99
CA THR A 53 10.96 2.19 -5.49
C THR A 53 11.17 3.69 -5.54
N VAL A 54 11.53 4.29 -4.42
CA VAL A 54 11.95 5.71 -4.38
C VAL A 54 13.40 5.77 -4.82
N THR A 55 13.68 6.45 -5.93
CA THR A 55 15.02 6.52 -6.53
C THR A 55 15.74 7.82 -6.18
N GLN A 56 15.02 8.91 -5.98
CA GLN A 56 15.58 10.18 -5.54
C GLN A 56 14.68 10.85 -4.51
N GLN A 57 15.30 11.49 -3.53
CA GLN A 57 14.61 12.23 -2.49
C GLN A 57 15.43 13.46 -2.08
N VAL A 58 14.78 14.62 -2.05
CA VAL A 58 15.33 15.86 -1.51
C VAL A 58 14.40 16.32 -0.39
N ALA A 59 14.95 16.46 0.81
CA ALA A 59 14.21 16.89 1.99
C ALA A 59 14.81 18.18 2.57
N THR A 60 13.94 19.13 2.89
CA THR A 60 14.19 20.31 3.69
C THR A 60 13.36 20.20 4.99
N PRO A 61 13.52 21.10 5.97
CA PRO A 61 12.72 21.07 7.19
C PRO A 61 11.21 21.21 6.95
N ASP A 62 10.82 21.85 5.86
CA ASP A 62 9.44 22.24 5.52
C ASP A 62 8.86 21.45 4.33
N ARG A 63 9.70 20.76 3.55
CA ARG A 63 9.26 20.12 2.31
C ARG A 63 10.05 18.86 2.04
N ILE A 64 9.38 17.89 1.44
CA ILE A 64 10.03 16.76 0.82
C ILE A 64 9.57 16.61 -0.63
N VAL A 65 10.53 16.37 -1.52
CA VAL A 65 10.29 16.03 -2.90
C VAL A 65 10.91 14.67 -3.16
N SER A 66 10.11 13.73 -3.62
CA SER A 66 10.56 12.37 -3.92
C SER A 66 10.14 11.99 -5.33
N MET A 67 10.91 11.12 -5.97
CA MET A 67 10.54 10.48 -7.23
C MET A 67 11.03 9.05 -7.23
N GLY A 68 10.45 8.25 -8.11
CA GLY A 68 10.71 6.84 -8.10
C GLY A 68 10.18 6.14 -9.33
N ASP A 69 10.21 4.82 -9.27
CA ASP A 69 9.67 3.95 -10.29
C ASP A 69 8.53 3.10 -9.71
N MET A 70 7.58 2.74 -10.55
CA MET A 70 6.54 1.76 -10.21
C MET A 70 6.17 0.92 -11.42
N ILE A 71 5.64 -0.28 -11.20
CA ILE A 71 4.96 -1.06 -12.23
C ILE A 71 3.47 -0.97 -11.97
N LYS A 72 2.74 -0.31 -12.87
CA LYS A 72 1.28 -0.30 -12.80
C LYS A 72 0.72 -1.62 -13.31
N VAL A 73 -0.18 -2.22 -12.54
CA VAL A 73 -0.76 -3.54 -12.82
C VAL A 73 -2.22 -3.43 -13.26
N GLN A 74 -3.03 -2.63 -12.56
CA GLN A 74 -4.47 -2.55 -12.79
C GLN A 74 -5.10 -1.33 -12.11
N CYS A 75 -6.43 -1.21 -12.23
CA CYS A 75 -7.28 -0.14 -11.70
C CYS A 75 -6.99 1.25 -12.25
N ASP A 76 -7.94 2.14 -12.05
CA ASP A 76 -7.80 3.54 -12.36
C ASP A 76 -7.26 4.30 -11.15
N PHE A 77 -6.25 5.13 -11.38
CA PHE A 77 -5.72 6.06 -10.39
C PHE A 77 -6.75 7.16 -10.12
N ASP A 78 -6.92 7.50 -8.85
CA ASP A 78 -7.87 8.53 -8.40
C ASP A 78 -7.15 9.72 -7.77
N TRP A 79 -6.46 9.51 -6.65
CA TRP A 79 -5.69 10.57 -5.98
C TRP A 79 -4.55 10.04 -5.10
N LEU A 80 -3.63 10.93 -4.73
CA LEU A 80 -2.61 10.68 -3.70
C LEU A 80 -2.97 11.40 -2.40
N THR A 81 -2.62 10.80 -1.26
CA THR A 81 -2.68 11.43 0.06
C THR A 81 -1.37 11.18 0.78
N GLY A 82 -0.80 12.23 1.35
CA GLY A 82 0.47 12.18 2.06
C GLY A 82 0.25 12.20 3.56
N TYR A 83 1.17 11.57 4.29
CA TYR A 83 1.28 11.69 5.73
C TYR A 83 2.72 12.01 6.11
N ILE A 84 2.88 12.92 7.06
CA ILE A 84 4.16 13.26 7.65
C ILE A 84 4.09 12.84 9.11
N THR A 85 5.10 12.10 9.58
CA THR A 85 5.24 11.72 10.99
C THR A 85 6.36 12.53 11.60
N PHE A 86 6.12 13.08 12.78
CA PHE A 86 7.07 13.92 13.50
C PHE A 86 7.70 13.18 14.69
N ASP A 87 8.77 13.74 15.24
CA ASP A 87 9.55 13.15 16.34
C ASP A 87 8.77 12.98 17.65
N ASP A 88 7.75 13.79 17.89
CA ASP A 88 6.79 13.65 19.00
C ASP A 88 5.75 12.51 18.78
N GLY A 89 5.83 11.82 17.63
CA GLY A 89 4.92 10.76 17.23
C GLY A 89 3.61 11.25 16.60
N SER A 90 3.41 12.56 16.48
CA SER A 90 2.25 13.11 15.78
C SER A 90 2.33 12.81 14.28
N ARG A 91 1.16 12.71 13.64
CA ARG A 91 1.03 12.43 12.21
C ARG A 91 0.08 13.42 11.56
N GLU A 92 0.55 14.10 10.53
CA GLU A 92 -0.21 15.10 9.80
C GLU A 92 -0.55 14.62 8.39
N ARG A 93 -1.81 14.77 8.00
CA ARG A 93 -2.25 14.53 6.62
C ARG A 93 -1.96 15.76 5.75
N VAL A 94 -1.16 15.56 4.72
CA VAL A 94 -0.79 16.59 3.75
C VAL A 94 -1.26 16.25 2.34
N ARG A 95 -1.41 17.27 1.52
CA ARG A 95 -1.64 17.08 0.08
C ARG A 95 -0.33 16.67 -0.57
N VAL A 96 -0.39 15.68 -1.44
CA VAL A 96 0.72 15.37 -2.36
C VAL A 96 0.53 16.22 -3.60
N ASP A 97 1.51 17.04 -3.89
CA ASP A 97 1.57 17.86 -5.08
C ASP A 97 2.30 17.11 -6.21
N THR A 98 1.58 16.89 -7.29
CA THR A 98 2.03 16.23 -8.53
C THR A 98 2.15 17.21 -9.69
N THR A 99 1.97 18.52 -9.47
CA THR A 99 1.88 19.52 -10.55
C THR A 99 3.08 19.49 -11.49
N VAL A 100 4.28 19.20 -10.97
CA VAL A 100 5.50 19.07 -11.78
C VAL A 100 5.46 17.82 -12.65
N GLU A 101 4.99 16.69 -12.12
CA GLU A 101 4.80 15.45 -12.89
C GLU A 101 3.75 15.64 -14.00
N ASP A 102 2.61 16.23 -13.63
CA ASP A 102 1.48 16.55 -14.49
C ASP A 102 1.83 17.58 -15.59
N ALA A 103 2.91 18.35 -15.41
CA ALA A 103 3.42 19.27 -16.42
C ALA A 103 4.36 18.59 -17.42
N ILE A 104 5.11 17.58 -16.98
CA ILE A 104 6.06 16.83 -17.82
C ILE A 104 5.35 15.74 -18.62
N ARG A 105 4.25 15.19 -18.08
CA ARG A 105 3.49 14.09 -18.65
C ARG A 105 2.01 14.38 -18.62
N GLN A 106 1.24 13.70 -19.47
CA GLN A 106 -0.22 13.84 -19.41
C GLN A 106 -0.73 13.44 -18.02
N PRO A 107 -1.49 14.34 -17.35
CA PRO A 107 -2.07 14.04 -16.06
C PRO A 107 -2.98 12.82 -16.11
N GLY A 108 -3.02 12.06 -15.03
CA GLY A 108 -4.05 11.06 -14.79
C GLY A 108 -3.61 9.60 -14.95
N ASN A 109 -4.53 8.79 -15.47
CA ASN A 109 -4.45 7.34 -15.34
C ASN A 109 -3.50 6.71 -16.37
N ARG A 110 -2.41 6.09 -15.89
CA ARG A 110 -1.48 5.35 -16.76
C ARG A 110 -2.05 3.98 -17.16
N PRO A 111 -1.75 3.45 -18.35
CA PRO A 111 -2.10 2.07 -18.67
C PRO A 111 -1.26 1.09 -17.84
N PRO A 112 -1.78 -0.11 -17.51
CA PRO A 112 -0.97 -1.20 -16.99
C PRO A 112 0.23 -1.52 -17.89
N MET A 113 1.39 -1.75 -17.28
CA MET A 113 2.61 -2.14 -18.00
C MET A 113 3.35 -3.26 -17.28
N GLN A 114 4.17 -4.01 -18.01
CA GLN A 114 5.03 -5.04 -17.41
C GLN A 114 6.37 -4.48 -16.90
N GLN A 115 6.79 -3.33 -17.41
CA GLN A 115 8.06 -2.67 -17.10
C GLN A 115 7.85 -1.52 -16.10
N ALA A 116 8.91 -1.19 -15.37
CA ALA A 116 8.93 -0.08 -14.44
C ALA A 116 8.79 1.26 -15.18
N GLN A 117 7.99 2.16 -14.61
CA GLN A 117 7.77 3.51 -15.10
C GLN A 117 8.17 4.51 -14.03
N ALA A 118 8.99 5.49 -14.41
CA ALA A 118 9.26 6.64 -13.56
C ALA A 118 7.96 7.38 -13.24
N TRP A 119 7.72 7.71 -11.98
CA TRP A 119 6.60 8.52 -11.51
C TRP A 119 7.06 9.48 -10.41
N GLY A 120 6.36 10.61 -10.32
CA GLY A 120 6.83 11.78 -9.61
C GLY A 120 7.45 12.83 -10.55
N PRO A 121 7.93 13.95 -9.98
CA PRO A 121 8.14 14.13 -8.54
C PRO A 121 6.85 14.34 -7.74
N TRP A 122 6.83 13.78 -6.53
CA TRP A 122 5.78 13.96 -5.53
C TRP A 122 6.30 14.90 -4.46
N SER A 123 5.63 16.02 -4.27
CA SER A 123 6.01 17.03 -3.30
C SER A 123 5.02 17.05 -2.13
N MET A 124 5.54 17.06 -0.91
CA MET A 124 4.75 17.26 0.29
C MET A 124 5.34 18.41 1.08
N THR A 125 4.50 19.38 1.41
CA THR A 125 4.88 20.53 2.22
C THR A 125 4.22 20.40 3.58
N VAL A 126 5.05 20.51 4.60
CA VAL A 126 4.67 20.65 5.99
C VAL A 126 3.86 21.95 6.09
N ARG A 127 2.56 21.90 6.46
CA ARG A 127 1.69 23.10 6.39
C ARG A 127 2.26 24.26 7.24
N ASP A 128 2.12 25.49 6.74
CA ASP A 128 2.54 26.75 7.38
C ASP A 128 2.09 26.86 8.85
N PRO A 129 2.85 27.58 9.70
CA PRO A 129 3.03 27.22 11.09
C PRO A 129 1.83 27.59 11.98
N LEU A 130 1.59 26.76 13.00
CA LEU A 130 0.99 27.24 14.24
C LEU A 130 1.83 28.44 14.74
N PRO A 131 1.21 29.47 15.32
CA PRO A 131 1.79 30.81 15.51
C PRO A 131 2.95 30.92 16.52
N ILE A 132 3.64 29.84 16.86
CA ILE A 132 4.71 29.80 17.85
C ILE A 132 6.00 29.31 17.17
N GLU A 133 6.87 30.25 16.83
CA GLU A 133 8.25 29.97 16.43
C GLU A 133 8.92 29.04 17.46
N GLY A 134 9.45 27.91 17.00
CA GLY A 134 10.31 27.02 17.79
C GLY A 134 9.65 25.82 18.47
N ALA A 135 8.34 25.61 18.32
CA ALA A 135 7.64 24.49 18.97
C ALA A 135 7.24 23.34 18.03
N ARG A 136 7.64 23.35 16.75
CA ARG A 136 7.25 22.28 15.83
C ARG A 136 8.15 21.05 16.03
N PRO A 137 7.57 19.86 16.27
CA PRO A 137 8.31 18.62 16.23
C PRO A 137 8.95 18.44 14.84
N ALA A 138 10.17 17.91 14.77
CA ALA A 138 10.86 17.73 13.49
C ALA A 138 10.23 16.56 12.71
N PRO A 139 9.99 16.69 11.40
CA PRO A 139 9.50 15.57 10.62
C PRO A 139 10.58 14.48 10.53
N ILE A 140 10.20 13.22 10.73
CA ILE A 140 11.10 12.05 10.76
C ILE A 140 10.74 10.97 9.74
N TRP A 141 9.50 10.96 9.23
CA TRP A 141 9.04 9.97 8.26
C TRP A 141 7.96 10.54 7.36
N TRP A 142 7.82 9.99 6.16
CA TRP A 142 6.75 10.30 5.24
C TRP A 142 6.15 9.04 4.63
N ASP A 143 4.85 9.08 4.35
CA ASP A 143 4.14 8.07 3.58
C ASP A 143 3.26 8.73 2.52
N ILE A 144 3.14 8.09 1.37
CA ILE A 144 2.17 8.40 0.32
C ILE A 144 1.26 7.19 0.18
N PHE A 145 -0.04 7.45 0.20
CA PHE A 145 -1.08 6.48 -0.11
C PHE A 145 -1.74 6.86 -1.43
N ALA A 146 -1.95 5.86 -2.28
CA ALA A 146 -2.59 6.03 -3.57
C ALA A 146 -3.98 5.39 -3.57
N ALA A 147 -4.97 6.22 -3.88
CA ALA A 147 -6.36 5.81 -4.04
C ALA A 147 -6.61 5.40 -5.50
N HIS A 148 -7.38 4.33 -5.66
CA HIS A 148 -7.76 3.74 -6.93
C HIS A 148 -9.24 3.44 -6.95
N ARG A 149 -9.79 3.36 -8.15
CA ARG A 149 -11.17 3.01 -8.46
C ARG A 149 -11.23 2.00 -9.61
N ASP A 150 -12.42 1.46 -9.88
CA ASP A 150 -12.68 0.52 -10.98
C ASP A 150 -11.78 -0.73 -10.90
N CYS A 151 -11.55 -1.23 -9.68
CA CYS A 151 -10.67 -2.37 -9.44
C CYS A 151 -11.36 -3.72 -9.74
N PRO A 152 -10.85 -4.53 -10.70
CA PRO A 152 -11.56 -5.71 -11.20
C PRO A 152 -11.73 -6.84 -10.18
N PHE A 153 -10.80 -6.95 -9.21
CA PHE A 153 -10.80 -8.02 -8.20
C PHE A 153 -11.28 -7.58 -6.82
N GLY A 154 -11.81 -6.36 -6.71
CA GLY A 154 -12.43 -5.84 -5.51
C GLY A 154 -11.46 -5.55 -4.35
N PRO A 155 -11.85 -4.68 -3.40
CA PRO A 155 -13.00 -3.77 -3.48
C PRO A 155 -12.83 -2.77 -4.63
N ASP A 156 -13.95 -2.25 -5.16
CA ASP A 156 -13.98 -1.32 -6.31
C ASP A 156 -13.06 -0.11 -6.10
N ARG A 157 -13.05 0.41 -4.87
CA ARG A 157 -12.14 1.46 -4.41
C ARG A 157 -11.14 0.92 -3.43
N GLN A 158 -9.87 1.28 -3.62
CA GLN A 158 -8.76 0.82 -2.79
C GLN A 158 -7.81 1.97 -2.48
N ILE A 159 -7.39 2.07 -1.22
CA ILE A 159 -6.32 2.98 -0.80
C ILE A 159 -5.16 2.12 -0.32
N ASN A 160 -4.01 2.25 -0.96
CA ASN A 160 -2.84 1.42 -0.69
C ASN A 160 -1.65 2.29 -0.35
N HIS A 161 -0.81 1.82 0.57
CA HIS A 161 0.48 2.42 0.81
C HIS A 161 1.31 2.33 -0.48
N PHE A 162 1.64 3.48 -1.03
CA PHE A 162 2.32 3.62 -2.31
C PHE A 162 3.83 3.68 -2.12
N ALA A 163 4.31 4.71 -1.42
CA ALA A 163 5.72 4.92 -1.12
C ALA A 163 5.87 5.53 0.27
N GLY A 164 7.02 5.36 0.91
CA GLY A 164 7.29 5.94 2.21
C GLY A 164 8.76 5.75 2.60
N GLY A 165 9.23 6.57 3.54
CA GLY A 165 10.62 6.54 3.96
C GLY A 165 10.95 7.57 5.04
N PRO A 166 12.19 7.54 5.54
CA PRO A 166 12.65 8.53 6.51
C PRO A 166 12.64 9.94 5.91
N TRP A 167 12.34 10.92 6.77
CA TRP A 167 12.47 12.34 6.44
C TRP A 167 13.95 12.74 6.50
N GLY A 168 14.65 12.47 5.40
CA GLY A 168 16.10 12.61 5.33
C GLY A 168 16.74 11.40 4.65
N THR A 169 17.61 11.71 3.68
CA THR A 169 18.38 10.88 2.73
C THR A 169 17.90 9.47 2.36
N VAL A 170 17.70 9.26 1.04
CA VAL A 170 18.67 8.48 0.25
C VAL A 170 19.09 9.31 -0.97
N SER A 171 20.40 9.58 -1.08
CA SER A 171 21.06 9.98 -2.32
C SER A 171 21.77 8.75 -2.87
N PRO A 172 21.42 8.23 -4.04
CA PRO A 172 22.36 7.55 -4.89
C PRO A 172 22.85 8.56 -5.95
N ASP A 173 24.17 8.55 -6.18
CA ASP A 173 24.88 9.38 -7.16
C ASP A 173 24.15 9.56 -8.51
#